data_AF-A0AAU1FNV0-F1
#
_entry.id   AF-A0AAU1FNV0-F1
#
_cell.length_a   1.000
_cell.length_b   1.000
_cell.length_c   1.000
_cell.angle_alpha   90.00
_cell.angle_beta   90.00
_cell.angle_gamma   90.00
#
_symmetry.space_group_name_H-M   'P 1'
#
loop_
_entity.id
_entity.type
_entity.pdbx_description
1 polymer ?
#
loop_
_entity_poly.entity_id
_entity_poly.type
_entity_poly.pdbx_seq_one_letter_code
_entity_poly.pdbx_strand_id
1 'polypeptide(L)'
;MSEPLLHLTERSLWDAARASGTYEMSTRGRTLQEEGFIHCSLRHQLAGVAAFLYGSSTGPDDLDLVVLVIDAERVGVPVRFEAMKPGGEEFPHIYGPIPVDAVVDVENWDQGGVTSE
;
A
#
# COMPACT_ATOMS: atom_id res chain seq x y z
N MET A 1 -8.54 18.62 -3.55
CA MET A 1 -7.97 17.54 -2.75
C MET A 1 -8.19 16.27 -3.53
N SER A 2 -7.12 15.72 -4.06
CA SER A 2 -7.13 14.44 -4.75
C SER A 2 -7.42 13.32 -3.74
N GLU A 3 -8.05 12.22 -4.17
CA GLU A 3 -8.25 11.06 -3.31
C GLU A 3 -6.89 10.45 -2.94
N PRO A 4 -6.61 10.19 -1.65
CA PRO A 4 -5.34 9.63 -1.24
C PRO A 4 -5.18 8.19 -1.74
N LEU A 5 -3.94 7.84 -2.09
CA LEU A 5 -3.58 6.49 -2.48
C LEU A 5 -3.21 5.69 -1.25
N LEU A 6 -3.58 4.42 -1.21
CA LEU A 6 -3.35 3.57 -0.06
C LEU A 6 -2.37 2.47 -0.45
N HIS A 7 -1.40 2.18 0.41
CA HIS A 7 -0.47 1.07 0.22
C HIS A 7 -0.44 0.19 1.46
N LEU A 8 -0.78 -1.09 1.29
CA LEU A 8 -0.76 -2.07 2.38
C LEU A 8 0.64 -2.70 2.48
N THR A 9 1.24 -2.62 3.67
CA THR A 9 2.58 -3.18 3.91
C THR A 9 2.79 -3.62 5.35
N GLU A 10 3.93 -4.26 5.62
CA GLU A 10 4.38 -4.60 6.96
C GLU A 10 4.97 -3.36 7.66
N ARG A 11 4.63 -3.16 8.93
CA ARG A 11 5.11 -2.03 9.74
C ARG A 11 6.63 -1.92 9.74
N SER A 12 7.33 -3.04 9.86
CA SER A 12 8.79 -3.09 9.84
C SER A 12 9.39 -2.49 8.56
N LEU A 13 8.74 -2.69 7.41
CA LEU A 13 9.17 -2.11 6.13
C LEU A 13 8.93 -0.59 6.12
N TRP A 14 7.81 -0.15 6.68
CA TRP A 14 7.53 1.28 6.83
C TRP A 14 8.52 1.95 7.77
N ASP A 15 8.80 1.38 8.94
CA ASP A 15 9.78 1.94 9.89
C ASP A 15 11.19 2.02 9.28
N ALA A 16 11.59 1.02 8.49
CA ALA A 16 12.83 1.08 7.72
C ALA A 16 12.83 2.23 6.70
N ALA A 17 11.73 2.44 5.99
CA ALA A 17 11.57 3.55 5.05
C ALA A 17 11.60 4.92 5.75
N ARG A 18 11.01 5.03 6.94
CA ARG A 18 11.11 6.26 7.76
C ARG A 18 12.55 6.61 8.10
N ALA A 19 13.40 5.60 8.32
CA ALA A 19 14.82 5.80 8.59
C ALA A 19 15.63 6.16 7.33
N SER A 20 15.29 5.59 6.16
CA SER A 20 15.98 5.88 4.89
C SER A 20 15.48 7.15 4.19
N GLY A 21 14.26 7.59 4.49
CA GLY A 21 13.59 8.75 3.87
C GLY A 21 12.71 8.40 2.66
N THR A 22 12.76 7.16 2.16
CA THR A 22 11.96 6.71 1.02
C THR A 22 11.51 5.27 1.18
N TYR A 23 10.28 4.99 0.74
CA TYR A 23 9.69 3.66 0.67
C TYR A 23 9.81 3.10 -0.76
N GLU A 24 10.37 1.90 -0.88
CA GLU A 24 10.77 1.29 -2.16
C GLU A 24 10.23 -0.13 -2.35
N MET A 25 9.26 -0.56 -1.54
CA MET A 25 8.63 -1.87 -1.77
C MET A 25 7.43 -1.70 -2.70
N SER A 26 7.29 -2.61 -3.67
CA SER A 26 6.20 -2.56 -4.63
C SER A 26 4.96 -3.28 -4.12
N THR A 27 5.17 -4.47 -3.58
CA THR A 27 4.15 -5.34 -2.99
C THR A 27 4.84 -6.32 -2.05
N ARG A 28 4.08 -7.24 -1.44
CA ARG A 28 4.61 -8.22 -0.49
C ARG A 28 5.77 -9.02 -1.13
N GLY A 29 6.97 -8.84 -0.59
CA GLY A 29 8.19 -9.55 -1.02
C GLY A 29 8.79 -9.10 -2.35
N ARG A 30 8.34 -7.98 -2.94
CA ARG A 30 8.90 -7.40 -4.16
C ARG A 30 9.23 -5.94 -3.99
N THR A 31 10.39 -5.54 -4.51
CA THR A 31 10.86 -4.15 -4.51
C THR A 31 10.39 -3.38 -5.75
N LEU A 32 10.43 -2.05 -5.67
CA LEU A 32 10.21 -1.14 -6.79
C LEU A 32 11.16 -1.46 -7.96
N GLN A 33 12.40 -1.85 -7.69
CA GLN A 33 13.38 -2.20 -8.70
C GLN A 33 13.02 -3.48 -9.47
N GLU A 34 12.29 -4.40 -8.85
CA GLU A 34 11.86 -5.65 -9.49
C GLU A 34 10.61 -5.45 -10.36
N GLU A 35 9.62 -4.70 -9.89
CA GLU A 35 8.33 -4.51 -10.59
C GLU A 35 8.30 -3.25 -11.48
N GLY A 36 9.11 -2.23 -11.16
CA GLY A 36 9.18 -0.94 -11.87
C GLY A 36 8.17 0.12 -11.39
N PHE A 37 7.25 -0.24 -10.49
CA PHE A 37 6.29 0.66 -9.86
C PHE A 37 5.84 0.10 -8.50
N ILE A 38 5.20 0.92 -7.67
CA ILE A 38 4.62 0.52 -6.39
C ILE A 38 3.11 0.37 -6.53
N HIS A 39 2.57 -0.78 -6.11
CA HIS A 39 1.13 -1.04 -6.14
C HIS A 39 0.42 -0.29 -5.03
N CYS A 40 -0.43 0.66 -5.41
CA CYS A 40 -1.34 1.30 -4.48
C CYS A 40 -2.77 0.80 -4.72
N SER A 41 -3.68 1.24 -3.87
CA SER A 41 -5.07 0.85 -3.85
C SER A 41 -5.91 2.03 -3.40
N LEU A 42 -7.19 2.00 -3.75
CA LEU A 42 -8.20 2.86 -3.16
C LEU A 42 -8.80 2.18 -1.92
N ARG A 43 -9.47 2.96 -1.07
CA ARG A 43 -10.02 2.46 0.22
C ARG A 43 -10.91 1.24 0.03
N HIS A 44 -11.77 1.23 -0.99
CA HIS A 44 -12.67 0.11 -1.26
C HIS A 44 -11.94 -1.15 -1.78
N GLN A 45 -10.73 -1.00 -2.34
CA GLN A 45 -9.95 -2.10 -2.89
C GLN A 45 -9.11 -2.82 -1.82
N LEU A 46 -8.79 -2.15 -0.72
CA LEU A 46 -7.88 -2.66 0.32
C LEU A 46 -8.29 -4.03 0.85
N ALA A 47 -9.57 -4.26 1.11
CA ALA A 47 -10.04 -5.55 1.64
C ALA A 47 -9.74 -6.72 0.68
N GLY A 48 -9.93 -6.50 -0.63
CA GLY A 48 -9.62 -7.49 -1.66
C GLY A 48 -8.12 -7.72 -1.80
N VAL A 49 -7.33 -6.64 -1.78
CA VAL A 49 -5.85 -6.71 -1.86
C VAL A 49 -5.26 -7.41 -0.64
N ALA A 50 -5.76 -7.11 0.56
CA ALA A 50 -5.35 -7.76 1.78
C ALA A 50 -5.65 -9.28 1.73
N ALA A 51 -6.85 -9.66 1.31
CA ALA A 51 -7.20 -11.06 1.14
C ALA A 51 -6.35 -11.76 0.05
N PHE A 52 -6.01 -11.05 -1.03
CA PHE A 52 -5.19 -11.60 -2.11
C PHE A 52 -3.72 -11.80 -1.70
N LEU A 53 -3.10 -10.80 -1.06
CA LEU A 53 -1.69 -10.82 -0.69
C LEU A 53 -1.42 -11.54 0.64
N TYR A 54 -2.37 -11.49 1.57
CA TYR A 54 -2.22 -11.97 2.96
C TYR A 54 -3.30 -12.99 3.38
N GLY A 55 -4.38 -13.18 2.63
CA GLY A 55 -5.51 -14.03 3.05
C GLY A 55 -5.27 -15.54 3.05
N SER A 56 -4.12 -16.03 2.58
CA SER A 56 -3.70 -17.43 2.78
C SER A 56 -2.81 -17.64 4.01
N SER A 57 -2.54 -16.59 4.80
CA SER A 57 -1.92 -16.73 6.11
C SER A 57 -2.94 -17.31 7.09
N THR A 58 -3.06 -18.64 7.11
CA THR A 58 -3.68 -19.40 8.20
C THR A 58 -2.86 -19.20 9.48
N GLY A 59 -3.15 -18.10 10.17
CA GLY A 59 -2.55 -17.74 11.44
C GLY A 59 -2.95 -16.32 11.83
N PRO A 60 -3.83 -16.12 12.82
CA PRO A 60 -3.99 -14.81 13.45
C PRO A 60 -2.67 -14.45 14.17
N ASP A 61 -2.38 -13.15 14.28
CA ASP A 61 -1.43 -12.50 15.21
C ASP A 61 -0.02 -12.04 14.79
N ASP A 62 0.67 -12.55 13.75
CA ASP A 62 2.13 -12.26 13.63
C ASP A 62 2.59 -11.25 12.56
N LEU A 63 1.71 -10.73 11.70
CA LEU A 63 2.09 -9.70 10.73
C LEU A 63 1.47 -8.36 11.11
N ASP A 64 2.28 -7.49 11.73
CA ASP A 64 1.91 -6.10 12.01
C ASP A 64 1.82 -5.36 10.68
N LEU A 65 0.60 -5.29 10.12
CA LEU A 65 0.32 -4.64 8.85
C LEU A 65 -0.17 -3.22 9.07
N VAL A 66 0.20 -2.34 8.15
CA VAL A 66 -0.20 -0.93 8.13
C VAL A 66 -0.62 -0.52 6.73
N VAL A 67 -1.53 0.44 6.68
CA VAL A 67 -1.92 1.14 5.47
C VAL A 67 -1.25 2.50 5.46
N LEU A 68 -0.41 2.74 4.46
CA LEU A 68 0.15 4.06 4.22
C LEU A 68 -0.85 4.89 3.43
N VAL A 69 -1.25 6.03 3.98
CA VAL A 69 -2.10 7.01 3.31
C VAL A 69 -1.19 8.01 2.61
N ILE A 70 -1.18 7.98 1.28
CA ILE A 70 -0.22 8.68 0.43
C ILE A 70 -0.94 9.80 -0.31
N ASP A 71 -0.42 11.01 -0.19
CA ASP A 71 -0.83 12.15 -1.00
C ASP A 71 -0.12 12.09 -2.36
N ALA A 72 -0.87 11.76 -3.41
CA ALA A 72 -0.37 11.66 -4.78
C ALA A 72 0.30 12.95 -5.27
N GLU A 73 -0.11 14.12 -4.75
CA GLU A 73 0.46 15.42 -5.16
C GLU A 73 1.87 15.64 -4.58
N ARG A 74 2.22 14.94 -3.48
CA ARG A 74 3.52 15.03 -2.79
C ARG A 74 4.53 13.97 -3.23
N VAL A 75 4.08 12.96 -3.95
CA VAL A 75 4.91 11.83 -4.42
C VAL A 75 5.98 12.28 -5.43
N GLY A 76 5.68 13.29 -6.26
CA GLY A 76 6.65 13.87 -7.20
C GLY A 76 7.05 12.99 -8.38
N VAL A 77 6.49 11.78 -8.49
CA VAL A 77 6.66 10.85 -9.61
C VAL A 77 5.31 10.51 -10.24
N PRO A 78 5.28 9.97 -11.48
CA PRO A 78 4.03 9.67 -12.16
C PRO A 78 3.19 8.63 -11.43
N VAL A 79 1.90 8.93 -11.26
CA VAL A 79 0.87 7.99 -10.81
C VAL A 79 -0.01 7.63 -12.01
N ARG A 80 -0.26 6.34 -12.22
CA ARG A 80 -1.18 5.86 -13.26
C ARG A 80 -2.18 4.89 -12.69
N PHE A 81 -3.42 4.98 -13.17
CA PHE A 81 -4.46 4.02 -12.85
C PHE A 81 -4.49 2.98 -13.97
N GLU A 82 -4.25 1.72 -13.64
CA GLU A 82 -4.15 0.65 -14.62
C GLU A 82 -4.93 -0.57 -14.14
N ALA A 83 -5.73 -1.15 -15.04
CA ALA A 83 -6.46 -2.37 -14.75
C ALA A 83 -5.58 -3.60 -14.99
N MET A 84 -5.64 -4.58 -14.09
CA MET A 84 -4.91 -5.84 -14.24
C MET A 84 -5.40 -6.68 -15.43
N LYS A 85 -6.62 -6.42 -15.90
CA LYS A 85 -7.25 -7.04 -17.08
C LYS A 85 -8.05 -5.99 -17.85
N PRO A 86 -8.18 -6.11 -19.18
CA PRO A 86 -9.00 -5.21 -19.96
C PRO A 86 -10.45 -5.19 -19.47
N GLY A 87 -10.96 -4.00 -19.13
CA GLY A 87 -12.30 -3.81 -18.55
C GLY A 87 -12.42 -4.15 -17.06
N GLY A 88 -11.31 -4.44 -16.39
CA GLY A 88 -11.25 -4.66 -14.95
C GLY A 88 -11.18 -3.36 -14.16
N GLU A 89 -11.19 -3.50 -12.83
CA GLU A 89 -10.96 -2.38 -11.93
C GLU A 89 -9.52 -1.86 -12.05
N GLU A 90 -9.37 -0.54 -12.05
CA GLU A 90 -8.08 0.13 -12.14
C GLU A 90 -7.45 0.29 -10.76
N PHE A 91 -6.15 0.01 -10.66
CA PHE A 91 -5.37 0.19 -9.46
C PHE A 91 -4.34 1.30 -9.68
N PRO A 92 -4.13 2.20 -8.71
CA PRO A 92 -3.10 3.20 -8.82
C PRO A 92 -1.70 2.58 -8.69
N HIS A 93 -0.81 2.93 -9.59
CA HIS A 93 0.60 2.55 -9.61
C HIS A 93 1.47 3.81 -9.56
N ILE A 94 2.41 3.82 -8.61
CA ILE A 94 3.38 4.90 -8.44
C ILE A 94 4.69 4.47 -9.12
N TYR A 95 5.12 5.19 -10.15
CA TYR A 95 6.31 4.85 -10.95
C TYR A 95 7.59 5.46 -10.35
N GLY A 96 7.87 5.12 -9.09
CA GLY A 96 9.05 5.59 -8.38
C GLY A 96 8.95 5.39 -6.87
N PRO A 97 10.00 5.76 -6.12
CA PRO A 97 10.02 5.63 -4.67
C PRO A 97 9.02 6.62 -4.04
N ILE A 98 8.38 6.21 -2.95
CA ILE A 98 7.47 7.09 -2.20
C ILE A 98 8.29 7.81 -1.14
N PRO A 99 8.44 9.15 -1.19
CA PRO A 99 9.08 9.89 -0.11
C PRO A 99 8.23 9.77 1.15
N VAL A 100 8.86 9.60 2.32
CA VAL A 100 8.15 9.46 3.60
C VAL A 100 7.25 10.65 3.92
N ASP A 101 7.61 11.82 3.39
CA ASP A 101 6.85 13.06 3.53
C ASP A 101 5.54 13.07 2.71
N ALA A 102 5.45 12.24 1.66
CA ALA A 102 4.19 12.05 0.93
C ALA A 102 3.19 11.15 1.67
N VAL A 103 3.64 10.40 2.67
CA VAL A 103 2.76 9.62 3.55
C VAL A 103 2.20 10.55 4.61
N VAL A 104 0.92 10.91 4.46
CA VAL A 104 0.23 11.88 5.32
C VAL A 104 -0.39 11.23 6.55
N ASP A 105 -0.66 9.93 6.50
CA ASP A 105 -1.19 9.16 7.62
C ASP A 105 -0.80 7.68 7.53
N VAL A 106 -0.85 6.97 8.65
CA VAL A 106 -0.51 5.55 8.73
C VAL A 106 -1.54 4.85 9.62
N GLU A 107 -2.38 4.04 9.00
CA GLU A 107 -3.44 3.32 9.69
C GLU A 107 -2.96 1.89 10.04
N ASN A 108 -3.30 1.38 11.21
CA ASN A 108 -3.14 -0.04 11.49
C ASN A 108 -4.13 -0.83 10.64
N TRP A 109 -3.64 -1.86 9.95
CA TRP A 109 -4.51 -2.81 9.25
C TRP A 109 -4.93 -3.89 10.24
N ASP A 110 -6.05 -3.65 10.91
CA ASP A 110 -6.71 -4.67 11.72
C ASP A 110 -7.60 -5.51 10.81
N GLN A 111 -7.32 -6.81 10.68
CA GLN A 111 -8.23 -7.77 10.03
C GLN A 111 -9.44 -8.11 10.92
N GLY A 112 -9.76 -7.25 11.88
CA GLY A 112 -10.89 -7.43 12.79
C GLY A 112 -12.20 -7.30 12.04
N GLY A 113 -12.89 -8.43 11.92
CA GLY A 113 -14.33 -8.38 12.01
C GLY A 113 -14.71 -7.60 13.27
N VAL A 114 -15.46 -6.52 13.09
CA VAL A 114 -16.36 -5.92 14.08
C VAL A 114 -15.95 -6.12 15.55
N THR A 115 -15.09 -5.26 16.09
CA THR A 115 -15.15 -4.99 17.54
C THR A 115 -16.29 -4.01 17.79
N SER A 116 -17.52 -4.52 17.74
CA SER A 116 -18.64 -3.88 18.40
C SER A 116 -18.72 -4.46 19.81
N GLU A 117 -18.61 -3.59 20.80
CA GLU A 117 -18.89 -3.86 22.22
C GLU A 117 -20.31 -4.41 22.46
#